data_AF-X8DID3-F1
#
_entry.id   AF-X8DID3-F1
#
_cell.length_a   1.000
_cell.length_b   1.000
_cell.length_c   1.000
_cell.angle_alpha   90.00
_cell.angle_beta   90.00
_cell.angle_gamma   90.00
#
_symmetry.space_group_name_H-M   'P 1'
#
loop_
_entity.id
_entity.type
_entity.pdbx_description
1 polymer ?
#
loop_
_entity_poly.entity_id
_entity_poly.type
_entity_poly.pdbx_seq_one_letter_code
_entity_poly.pdbx_strand_id
1 'polypeptide(L)'
;MNDTAAIGEVALHARNVRFDFSDSPLQWIPGEPVASHALSALNFMLPAGELFFVEIFGRALPHIRDDKLREEVIGFIGQEQLHSDTHDKALLEYFSQHGIDAQPLHELTERVLATFRQQMDRLPPKLRYRVMVEGIAIIAGIEHLTATAGIGCSTSNSRVTVPTR
;
A
#
# COMPACT_ATOMS: atom_id res chain seq x y z
N MET A 1 2.74 28.05 28.41
CA MET A 1 3.45 27.63 27.18
C MET A 1 3.01 26.23 26.89
N ASN A 2 2.22 26.03 25.84
CA ASN A 2 1.69 24.72 25.45
C ASN A 2 2.11 24.53 23.98
N ASP A 3 3.34 24.06 23.78
CA ASP A 3 3.87 23.69 22.47
C ASP A 3 3.34 22.29 22.12
N THR A 4 2.09 22.23 21.69
CA THR A 4 1.68 21.15 20.82
C THR A 4 2.30 21.48 19.47
N ALA A 5 3.48 20.92 19.19
CA ALA A 5 4.10 21.00 17.88
C ALA A 5 3.05 20.54 16.85
N ALA A 6 2.49 21.50 16.12
CA ALA A 6 1.56 21.23 15.05
C ALA A 6 2.30 20.32 14.08
N ILE A 7 1.85 19.07 13.97
CA ILE A 7 2.26 18.19 12.88
C ILE A 7 1.94 19.01 11.62
N GLY A 8 2.98 19.48 10.93
CA GLY A 8 2.82 20.41 9.81
C GLY A 8 1.81 19.87 8.82
N GLU A 9 1.11 20.76 8.13
CA GLU A 9 0.14 20.39 7.09
C GLU A 9 0.85 19.58 6.00
N VAL A 10 0.74 18.25 6.06
CA VAL A 10 1.31 17.34 5.07
C VAL A 10 0.31 17.19 3.94
N ALA A 11 0.46 18.00 2.90
CA ALA A 11 -0.25 17.76 1.65
C ALA A 11 0.24 16.43 1.04
N LEU A 12 -0.63 15.41 1.02
CA LEU A 12 -0.35 14.10 0.42
C LEU A 12 -0.37 14.24 -1.11
N HIS A 13 0.77 14.60 -1.70
CA HIS A 13 0.94 14.58 -3.14
C HIS A 13 1.57 13.24 -3.56
N ALA A 14 0.86 12.50 -4.40
CA ALA A 14 1.42 11.35 -5.10
C ALA A 14 2.64 11.79 -5.92
N ARG A 15 3.79 11.15 -5.66
CA ARG A 15 5.03 11.36 -6.42
C ARG A 15 5.12 10.30 -7.49
N ASN A 16 5.47 10.69 -8.72
CA ASN A 16 5.74 9.76 -9.80
C ASN A 16 7.12 9.12 -9.59
N VAL A 17 7.15 8.03 -8.83
CA VAL A 17 8.35 7.24 -8.57
C VAL A 17 8.40 6.08 -9.56
N ARG A 18 9.58 5.80 -10.11
CA ARG A 18 9.84 4.63 -10.95
C ARG A 18 10.81 3.72 -10.23
N PHE A 19 10.47 2.44 -10.16
CA PHE A 19 11.33 1.40 -9.63
C PHE A 19 11.91 0.59 -10.80
N ASP A 20 13.19 0.28 -10.70
CA ASP A 20 13.90 -0.60 -11.63
C ASP A 20 14.41 -1.80 -10.84
N PHE A 21 13.95 -2.99 -11.22
CA PHE A 21 14.25 -4.24 -10.53
C PHE A 21 15.32 -5.09 -11.22
N SER A 22 15.84 -4.64 -12.36
CA SER A 22 16.69 -5.46 -13.25
C SER A 22 17.95 -6.04 -12.58
N ASP A 23 18.56 -5.30 -11.64
CA ASP A 23 19.76 -5.74 -10.91
C ASP A 23 19.45 -6.32 -9.50
N SER A 24 18.17 -6.50 -9.17
CA SER A 24 17.76 -6.96 -7.83
C SER A 24 17.95 -8.48 -7.71
N PRO A 25 18.69 -8.99 -6.70
CA PRO A 25 18.81 -10.43 -6.49
C PRO A 25 17.54 -11.00 -5.85
N LEU A 26 17.30 -12.30 -6.04
CA LEU A 26 16.20 -13.02 -5.40
C LEU A 26 16.31 -13.02 -3.86
N GLN A 27 17.55 -13.02 -3.35
CA GLN A 27 17.88 -12.89 -1.93
C GLN A 27 18.49 -11.51 -1.68
N TRP A 28 17.62 -10.51 -1.55
CA TRP A 28 18.02 -9.11 -1.45
C TRP A 28 18.41 -8.66 -0.04
N ILE A 29 18.12 -9.46 1.00
CA ILE A 29 18.64 -9.24 2.36
C ILE A 29 19.93 -10.06 2.55
N PRO A 30 21.09 -9.40 2.71
CA PRO A 30 22.35 -10.10 2.89
C PRO A 30 22.34 -11.01 4.12
N GLY A 31 22.66 -12.29 3.91
CA GLY A 31 22.73 -13.29 4.97
C GLY A 31 21.39 -13.84 5.47
N GLU A 32 20.26 -13.33 4.96
CA GLU A 32 18.91 -13.66 5.43
C GLU A 32 18.00 -14.13 4.28
N PRO A 33 18.22 -15.35 3.75
CA PRO A 33 17.44 -15.87 2.62
C PRO A 33 15.96 -16.10 2.99
N VAL A 34 15.68 -16.57 4.20
CA VAL A 34 14.30 -16.78 4.67
C VAL A 34 13.54 -15.47 4.73
N ALA A 35 14.15 -14.42 5.30
CA ALA A 35 13.53 -13.10 5.38
C ALA A 35 13.31 -12.50 3.97
N SER A 36 14.29 -12.64 3.07
CA SER A 36 14.16 -12.19 1.68
C SER A 36 12.95 -12.83 1.00
N HIS A 37 12.84 -14.16 1.07
CA HIS A 37 11.72 -14.87 0.46
C HIS A 37 10.38 -14.59 1.14
N ALA A 38 10.35 -14.47 2.48
CA ALA A 38 9.14 -14.14 3.21
C ALA A 38 8.61 -12.75 2.83
N LEU A 39 9.47 -11.73 2.79
CA LEU A 39 9.08 -10.38 2.39
C LEU A 39 8.75 -10.30 0.89
N SER A 40 9.50 -11.00 0.04
CA SER A 40 9.13 -11.12 -1.37
C SER A 40 7.76 -11.79 -1.55
N ALA A 41 7.42 -12.79 -0.75
CA ALA A 41 6.10 -13.41 -0.78
C ALA A 41 4.99 -12.49 -0.25
N LEU A 42 5.28 -11.56 0.68
CA LEU A 42 4.30 -10.56 1.11
C LEU A 42 3.88 -9.63 -0.03
N ASN A 43 4.77 -9.31 -0.98
CA ASN A 43 4.41 -8.51 -2.17
C ASN A 43 3.24 -9.12 -2.97
N PHE A 44 2.98 -10.42 -2.83
CA PHE A 44 1.85 -11.06 -3.48
C PHE A 44 0.50 -10.77 -2.84
N MET A 45 0.48 -10.43 -1.55
CA MET A 45 -0.75 -10.18 -0.79
C MET A 45 -1.14 -8.71 -0.78
N LEU A 46 -0.16 -7.81 -0.93
CA LEU A 46 -0.35 -6.37 -0.80
C LEU A 46 -1.24 -5.75 -1.89
N PRO A 47 -1.13 -6.09 -3.19
CA PRO A 47 -1.99 -5.49 -4.22
C PRO A 47 -3.48 -5.69 -3.96
N ALA A 48 -3.87 -6.87 -3.48
CA ALA A 48 -5.27 -7.14 -3.13
C ALA A 48 -5.75 -6.28 -1.94
N GLY A 49 -4.86 -6.04 -0.97
CA GLY A 49 -5.12 -5.16 0.17
C GLY A 49 -5.24 -3.70 -0.22
N GLU A 50 -4.32 -3.20 -1.04
CA GLU A 50 -4.29 -1.79 -1.48
C GLU A 50 -5.48 -1.46 -2.37
N LEU A 51 -5.89 -2.37 -3.25
CA LEU A 51 -7.12 -2.21 -4.03
C LEU A 51 -8.38 -2.23 -3.15
N PHE A 52 -8.36 -2.96 -2.03
CA PHE A 52 -9.39 -2.86 -0.98
C PHE A 52 -9.36 -1.47 -0.31
N PHE A 53 -8.19 -0.86 -0.10
CA PHE A 53 -8.07 0.49 0.48
C PHE A 53 -8.73 1.52 -0.44
N VAL A 54 -8.38 1.49 -1.73
CA VAL A 54 -8.95 2.36 -2.76
C VAL A 54 -10.47 2.23 -2.83
N GLU A 55 -11.00 1.00 -2.79
CA GLU A 55 -12.44 0.75 -2.82
C GLU A 55 -13.17 1.30 -1.58
N ILE A 56 -12.62 1.08 -0.38
CA ILE A 56 -13.22 1.54 0.88
C ILE A 56 -13.21 3.07 0.96
N PHE A 57 -12.07 3.71 0.69
CA PHE A 57 -11.98 5.16 0.73
C PHE A 57 -12.78 5.82 -0.40
N GLY A 58 -12.84 5.21 -1.58
CA GLY A 58 -13.71 5.66 -2.67
C GLY A 58 -15.19 5.69 -2.26
N ARG A 59 -15.66 4.68 -1.52
CA ARG A 59 -17.02 4.66 -0.94
C ARG A 59 -17.21 5.66 0.20
N ALA A 60 -16.15 6.02 0.91
CA ALA A 60 -16.20 6.97 2.01
C ALA A 60 -16.30 8.43 1.53
N LEU A 61 -15.73 8.77 0.37
CA LEU A 61 -15.66 10.14 -0.15
C LEU A 61 -17.00 10.92 -0.14
N PRO A 62 -18.15 10.35 -0.53
CA PRO A 62 -19.44 11.05 -0.47
C PRO A 62 -19.93 11.37 0.95
N HIS A 63 -19.34 10.76 1.97
CA HIS A 63 -19.69 10.94 3.38
C HIS A 63 -18.80 11.97 4.09
N ILE A 64 -17.71 12.40 3.46
CA ILE A 64 -16.76 13.38 4.01
C ILE A 64 -17.26 14.78 3.67
N ARG A 65 -17.51 15.59 4.71
CA ARG A 65 -18.03 16.96 4.57
C ARG A 65 -16.97 18.05 4.68
N ASP A 66 -15.83 17.71 5.27
CA ASP A 66 -14.69 18.62 5.38
C ASP A 66 -13.91 18.55 4.08
N ASP A 67 -13.85 19.67 3.36
CA ASP A 67 -13.22 19.73 2.03
C ASP A 67 -11.72 19.40 2.08
N LYS A 68 -11.03 19.82 3.15
CA LYS A 68 -9.61 19.54 3.32
C LYS A 68 -9.38 18.05 3.57
N LEU A 69 -10.13 17.45 4.48
CA LEU A 69 -10.06 16.00 4.72
C LEU A 69 -10.39 15.21 3.45
N ARG A 70 -11.34 15.70 2.64
CA ARG A 70 -11.70 15.08 1.37
C ARG A 70 -10.54 15.13 0.37
N GLU A 71 -9.84 16.26 0.26
CA GLU A 71 -8.64 16.40 -0.56
C GLU A 71 -7.52 15.47 -0.11
N GLU A 72 -7.27 15.38 1.20
CA GLU A 72 -6.26 14.47 1.78
C GLU A 72 -6.56 13.00 1.45
N VAL A 73 -7.82 12.57 1.58
CA VAL A 73 -8.24 11.19 1.23
C VAL A 73 -8.10 10.92 -0.27
N ILE A 74 -8.36 11.91 -1.13
CA ILE A 74 -8.12 11.77 -2.58
C ILE A 74 -6.62 11.61 -2.85
N GLY A 75 -5.78 12.41 -2.19
CA GLY A 75 -4.33 12.30 -2.27
C GLY A 75 -3.83 10.92 -1.84
N PHE A 76 -4.36 10.40 -0.73
CA PHE A 76 -4.09 9.05 -0.22
C PHE A 76 -4.47 7.98 -1.25
N ILE A 77 -5.70 8.00 -1.78
CA ILE A 77 -6.15 7.05 -2.82
C ILE A 77 -5.19 7.05 -4.03
N GLY A 78 -4.73 8.25 -4.44
CA GLY A 78 -3.77 8.37 -5.53
C GLY A 78 -2.39 7.77 -5.22
N GLN A 79 -1.92 7.88 -3.97
CA GLN A 79 -0.68 7.26 -3.52
C GLN A 79 -0.79 5.74 -3.49
N GLU A 80 -1.88 5.20 -2.94
CA GLU A 80 -2.12 3.75 -2.89
C GLU A 80 -2.25 3.12 -4.27
N GLN A 81 -2.88 3.80 -5.24
CA GLN A 81 -2.96 3.30 -6.61
C GLN A 81 -1.56 3.18 -7.25
N LEU A 82 -0.71 4.20 -7.09
CA LEU A 82 0.68 4.16 -7.57
C LEU A 82 1.51 3.09 -6.86
N HIS A 83 1.24 2.86 -5.58
CA HIS A 83 1.88 1.83 -4.78
C HIS A 83 1.51 0.43 -5.28
N SER A 84 0.22 0.18 -5.51
CA SER A 84 -0.29 -1.07 -6.08
C SER A 84 0.29 -1.36 -7.46
N ASP A 85 0.37 -0.35 -8.33
CA ASP A 85 0.97 -0.50 -9.65
C ASP A 85 2.47 -0.90 -9.56
N THR A 86 3.16 -0.48 -8.49
CA THR A 86 4.55 -0.88 -8.23
C THR A 86 4.63 -2.33 -7.77
N HIS A 87 3.73 -2.75 -6.88
CA HIS A 87 3.66 -4.15 -6.47
C HIS A 87 3.30 -5.07 -7.63
N ASP A 88 2.42 -4.67 -8.53
CA ASP A 88 2.09 -5.43 -9.76
C ASP A 88 3.30 -5.57 -10.69
N LYS A 89 4.09 -4.51 -10.85
CA LYS A 89 5.36 -4.60 -11.61
C LYS A 89 6.37 -5.50 -10.92
N ALA A 90 6.49 -5.45 -9.59
CA ALA A 90 7.36 -6.38 -8.87
C ALA A 90 6.87 -7.84 -9.04
N LEU A 91 5.56 -8.07 -8.96
CA LEU A 91 4.92 -9.35 -9.23
C LEU A 91 5.26 -9.90 -10.62
N LEU A 92 5.10 -9.08 -11.66
CA LEU A 92 5.21 -9.54 -13.05
C LEU A 92 6.64 -9.50 -13.57
N GLU A 93 7.40 -8.44 -13.30
CA GLU A 93 8.73 -8.23 -13.87
C GLU A 93 9.82 -8.87 -13.00
N TYR A 94 9.88 -8.56 -11.70
CA TYR A 94 10.95 -9.06 -10.82
C TYR A 94 10.91 -10.58 -10.67
N PHE A 95 9.74 -11.18 -10.44
CA PHE A 95 9.65 -12.64 -10.34
C PHE A 95 9.91 -13.35 -11.67
N SER A 96 9.45 -12.79 -12.79
CA SER A 96 9.70 -13.36 -14.12
C SER A 96 11.19 -13.37 -14.46
N GLN A 97 11.92 -12.30 -14.11
CA GLN A 97 13.40 -12.23 -14.26
C GLN A 97 14.11 -13.35 -13.50
N HIS A 98 13.51 -13.87 -12.42
CA HIS A 98 14.03 -14.98 -11.62
C HIS A 98 13.39 -16.34 -11.98
N GLY A 99 12.66 -16.43 -13.09
CA GLY A 99 12.07 -17.68 -13.58
C GLY A 99 10.83 -18.13 -12.81
N ILE A 100 10.18 -17.23 -12.07
CA ILE A 100 8.96 -17.49 -11.30
C ILE A 100 7.77 -16.85 -12.04
N ASP A 101 6.81 -17.67 -12.46
CA ASP A 101 5.57 -17.18 -13.06
C ASP A 101 4.56 -16.76 -11.98
N ALA A 102 4.40 -15.45 -11.82
CA ALA A 102 3.46 -14.85 -10.88
C ALA A 102 2.13 -14.41 -11.52
N GLN A 103 1.94 -14.65 -12.83
CA GLN A 103 0.72 -14.28 -13.54
C GLN A 103 -0.56 -14.85 -12.90
N PRO A 104 -0.62 -16.14 -12.47
CA PRO A 104 -1.82 -16.68 -11.85
C PRO A 104 -2.22 -15.98 -10.54
N LEU A 105 -1.24 -15.43 -9.84
CA LEU A 105 -1.40 -14.74 -8.56
C LEU A 105 -1.85 -13.29 -8.76
N HIS A 106 -1.29 -12.61 -9.75
CA HIS A 106 -1.78 -11.30 -10.18
C HIS A 106 -3.27 -11.38 -10.61
N GLU A 107 -3.64 -12.36 -11.43
CA GLU A 107 -5.05 -12.56 -11.80
C GLU A 107 -5.95 -12.94 -10.60
N LEU A 108 -5.40 -13.63 -9.61
CA LEU A 108 -6.14 -13.93 -8.38
C LEU A 108 -6.50 -12.64 -7.64
N THR A 109 -5.58 -11.68 -7.56
CA THR A 109 -5.83 -10.37 -6.97
C THR A 109 -6.99 -9.66 -7.66
N GLU A 110 -7.00 -9.60 -8.99
CA GLU A 110 -8.09 -8.97 -9.76
C GLU A 110 -9.44 -9.64 -9.47
N ARG A 111 -9.46 -10.99 -9.42
CA ARG A 111 -10.67 -11.76 -9.10
C ARG A 111 -11.16 -11.51 -7.67
N VAL A 112 -10.24 -11.43 -6.71
CA VAL A 112 -10.58 -11.16 -5.29
C VAL A 112 -11.20 -9.77 -5.17
N LEU A 113 -10.62 -8.75 -5.79
CA LEU A 113 -11.17 -7.39 -5.80
C LEU A 113 -12.56 -7.34 -6.44
N ALA A 114 -12.72 -7.95 -7.61
CA ALA A 114 -14.00 -8.00 -8.30
C ALA A 114 -15.08 -8.69 -7.44
N THR A 115 -14.71 -9.80 -6.79
CA THR A 115 -15.59 -10.52 -5.86
C THR A 115 -15.97 -9.64 -4.67
N PHE A 116 -14.99 -8.95 -4.06
CA PHE A 116 -15.22 -8.05 -2.95
C PHE A 116 -16.19 -6.92 -3.30
N ARG A 117 -15.97 -6.23 -4.42
CA ARG A 117 -16.89 -5.19 -4.94
C ARG A 117 -18.31 -5.72 -5.10
N GLN A 118 -18.44 -6.88 -5.76
CA GLN A 118 -19.72 -7.51 -6.00
C GLN A 118 -20.44 -7.88 -4.69
N GLN A 119 -19.71 -8.39 -3.69
CA GLN A 119 -20.27 -8.71 -2.38
C GLN A 119 -20.72 -7.44 -1.65
N MET A 120 -19.90 -6.39 -1.64
CA MET A 120 -20.22 -5.09 -1.05
C MET A 120 -21.48 -4.46 -1.65
N ASP A 121 -21.65 -4.54 -2.97
CA ASP A 121 -22.80 -3.97 -3.66
C ASP A 121 -24.10 -4.74 -3.43
N ARG A 122 -24.02 -6.01 -3.04
CA ARG A 122 -25.17 -6.82 -2.61
C ARG A 122 -25.61 -6.53 -1.18
N LEU A 123 -24.77 -5.88 -0.36
CA LEU A 123 -25.13 -5.57 1.02
C LEU A 123 -26.24 -4.51 1.09
N PRO A 124 -27.20 -4.64 2.03
CA PRO A 124 -28.16 -3.59 2.34
C PRO A 124 -27.43 -2.28 2.72
N PRO A 125 -28.00 -1.09 2.44
CA PRO A 125 -27.31 0.19 2.63
C PRO A 125 -26.71 0.38 4.03
N LYS A 126 -27.44 0.00 5.09
CA LYS A 126 -26.94 0.11 6.47
C LYS A 126 -25.72 -0.76 6.74
N LEU A 127 -25.70 -1.98 6.18
CA LEU A 127 -24.59 -2.91 6.38
C LEU A 127 -23.38 -2.49 5.54
N ARG A 128 -23.61 -2.03 4.31
CA ARG A 128 -22.56 -1.47 3.45
C ARG A 128 -21.83 -0.30 4.12
N TYR A 129 -22.58 0.63 4.73
CA TYR A 129 -22.01 1.73 5.49
C TYR A 129 -21.19 1.25 6.69
N ARG A 130 -21.68 0.25 7.44
CA ARG A 130 -20.93 -0.35 8.55
C ARG A 130 -19.63 -0.99 8.09
N VAL A 131 -19.68 -1.84 7.08
CA VAL A 131 -18.48 -2.52 6.54
C VAL A 131 -17.48 -1.49 6.01
N MET A 132 -17.94 -0.41 5.38
CA MET A 132 -17.08 0.70 4.98
C MET A 132 -16.37 1.34 6.20
N VAL A 133 -17.10 1.67 7.27
CA VAL A 133 -16.53 2.29 8.48
C VAL A 133 -15.54 1.35 9.18
N GLU A 134 -15.89 0.07 9.35
CA GLU A 134 -14.98 -0.95 9.90
C GLU A 134 -13.75 -1.14 9.01
N GLY A 135 -13.93 -1.11 7.69
CA GLY A 135 -12.84 -1.15 6.72
C GLY A 135 -11.83 -0.02 6.94
N ILE A 136 -12.30 1.22 7.13
CA ILE A 136 -11.42 2.36 7.44
C ILE A 136 -10.60 2.10 8.72
N ALA A 137 -11.21 1.55 9.77
CA ALA A 137 -10.52 1.24 11.01
C ALA A 137 -9.45 0.15 10.83
N ILE A 138 -9.74 -0.89 10.05
CA ILE A 138 -8.77 -1.94 9.71
C ILE A 138 -7.59 -1.36 8.93
N ILE A 139 -7.87 -0.53 7.93
CA ILE A 139 -6.82 0.11 7.10
C ILE A 139 -5.91 0.96 7.96
N ALA A 140 -6.47 1.79 8.85
CA ALA A 140 -5.67 2.59 9.78
C ALA A 140 -4.76 1.72 10.67
N GLY A 141 -5.24 0.55 11.11
CA GLY A 141 -4.44 -0.41 11.87
C GLY A 141 -3.30 -1.04 11.06
N ILE A 142 -3.56 -1.41 9.80
CA ILE A 142 -2.55 -1.97 8.90
C ILE A 142 -1.48 -0.91 8.59
N GLU A 143 -1.88 0.29 8.18
CA GLU A 143 -0.99 1.41 7.88
C GLU A 143 -0.09 1.78 9.06
N HIS A 144 -0.63 1.72 10.28
CA HIS A 144 0.16 1.95 11.49
C HIS A 144 1.27 0.89 11.67
N LEU A 145 0.94 -0.38 11.41
CA LEU A 145 1.90 -1.49 11.49
C LEU A 145 2.96 -1.40 10.38
N THR A 146 2.55 -1.15 9.14
CA THR A 146 3.45 -1.07 7.97
C THR A 146 4.36 0.15 8.06
N ALA A 147 3.86 1.31 8.48
CA ALA A 147 4.68 2.49 8.73
C ALA A 147 5.74 2.24 9.82
N THR A 148 5.35 1.55 10.90
CA THR A 148 6.29 1.19 11.98
C THR A 148 7.37 0.21 11.48
N ALA A 149 7.00 -0.78 10.66
CA ALA A 149 7.94 -1.72 10.05
C ALA A 149 8.90 -1.03 9.06
N GLY A 150 8.40 -0.10 8.24
CA GLY A 150 9.21 0.68 7.30
C GLY A 150 10.29 1.53 7.99
N ILE A 151 9.95 2.12 9.14
CA ILE A 151 10.92 2.83 10.00
C ILE A 151 11.97 1.86 10.57
N GLY A 152 11.55 0.66 11.01
CA GLY A 152 12.45 -0.37 11.53
C GLY A 152 13.47 -0.88 10.50
N CYS A 153 13.04 -1.12 9.26
CA CYS A 153 13.92 -1.55 8.17
C CYS A 153 14.88 -0.43 7.72
N SER A 154 14.42 0.82 7.71
CA SER A 154 15.25 1.99 7.37
C SER A 154 16.30 2.32 8.43
N THR A 155 16.11 1.88 9.67
CA THR A 155 17.04 2.12 10.79
C THR A 155 18.05 0.99 11.00
N SER A 156 17.87 -0.17 10.35
CA SER A 156 18.90 -1.21 10.29
C SER A 156 19.96 -0.91 9.22
N ASN A 157 20.98 -0.17 9.64
CA ASN A 157 22.32 -0.11 9.03
C ASN A 157 22.41 0.28 7.53
N SER A 158 22.00 1.50 7.18
CA SER A 158 22.50 2.19 5.97
C SER A 158 23.12 3.52 6.38
N ARG A 159 24.45 3.60 6.31
CA ARG A 159 25.19 4.85 6.51
C ARG A 159 24.94 5.75 5.28
N VAL A 160 23.92 6.60 5.34
CA VAL A 160 23.64 7.58 4.27
C VAL A 160 24.69 8.70 4.38
N THR A 161 25.72 8.65 3.52
CA THR A 161 26.60 9.80 3.29
C THR A 161 25.94 10.73 2.28
N VAL A 162 25.55 11.92 2.74
CA VAL A 162 25.13 13.03 1.89
C VAL A 162 26.39 13.71 1.32
N PRO A 163 26.58 13.82 0.00
CA PRO A 163 27.68 14.59 -0.55
C PRO A 163 27.37 16.07 -0.38
N THR A 164 28.24 16.78 0.34
CA THR A 164 28.26 18.24 0.40
C THR A 164 28.61 18.80 -0.97
N ARG A 165 27.76 19.69 -1.49
CA ARG A 165 28.17 20.73 -2.43
C ARG A 165 28.02 22.08 -1.75
#